data_AF-A0A6A5V4B7-F1
#
_entry.id   AF-A0A6A5V4B7-F1
#
_cell.length_a   1.000
_cell.length_b   1.000
_cell.length_c   1.000
_cell.angle_alpha   90.00
_cell.angle_beta   90.00
_cell.angle_gamma   90.00
#
_symmetry.space_group_name_H-M   'P 1'
#
loop_
_entity.id
_entity.type
_entity.pdbx_description
1 polymer ?
#
loop_
_entity_poly.entity_id
_entity_poly.type
_entity_poly.pdbx_seq_one_letter_code
_entity_poly.pdbx_strand_id
1 'polypeptide(L)'
;KFPFIIKLVLKAFKATSIAPIKANVVLERFRKQDDDKSKTRPSALLPKDWIEMERLVRATVKDTSAETSQKLSQTLHQLQVQNELLHHENSGLRDALTAKKHRKNAGKPLDLQREEEYHGGATFWSPSKFERAREREAEKQHQEEQESLAK
;
A
#
# COMPACT_ATOMS: atom_id res chain seq x y z
N LYS A 1 19.39 28.70 -7.06
CA LYS A 1 19.54 27.24 -7.31
C LYS A 1 20.81 27.05 -8.12
N PHE A 2 21.91 26.57 -7.51
CA PHE A 2 23.16 26.38 -8.23
C PHE A 2 23.01 25.22 -9.23
N PRO A 3 23.37 25.38 -10.51
CA PRO A 3 23.29 24.31 -11.47
C PRO A 3 24.33 23.23 -11.10
N PHE A 4 23.87 21.99 -10.94
CA PHE A 4 24.73 20.84 -10.65
C PHE A 4 25.42 20.42 -11.97
N ILE A 5 26.54 21.06 -12.27
CA ILE A 5 27.32 20.87 -13.50
C ILE A 5 28.29 19.68 -13.30
N ILE A 6 28.47 18.83 -14.32
CA ILE A 6 29.42 17.69 -14.31
C ILE A 6 30.81 18.08 -13.76
N LYS A 7 31.32 19.26 -14.13
CA LYS A 7 32.59 19.80 -13.61
C LYS A 7 32.63 19.90 -12.09
N LEU A 8 31.51 20.24 -11.44
CA LEU A 8 31.40 20.32 -9.99
C LEU A 8 31.40 18.92 -9.34
N VAL A 9 30.74 17.96 -9.98
CA VAL A 9 30.70 16.55 -9.54
C VAL A 9 32.10 15.93 -9.57
N LEU A 10 32.85 16.15 -10.64
CA LEU A 10 34.24 15.70 -10.76
C LEU A 10 35.14 16.36 -9.70
N LYS A 11 34.93 17.65 -9.42
CA LYS A 11 35.66 18.36 -8.37
C LYS A 11 35.36 17.80 -6.97
N ALA A 12 34.12 17.40 -6.72
CA ALA A 12 33.72 16.78 -5.46
C ALA A 12 34.39 15.41 -5.26
N PHE A 13 34.39 14.53 -6.29
CA PHE A 13 35.09 13.24 -6.23
C PHE A 13 36.58 13.41 -5.94
N LYS A 14 37.21 14.41 -6.56
CA LYS A 14 38.62 14.72 -6.31
C LYS A 14 38.86 15.24 -4.89
N ALA A 15 37.97 16.09 -4.37
CA ALA A 15 38.11 16.66 -3.03
C ALA A 15 37.94 15.60 -1.93
N THR A 16 37.01 14.67 -2.10
CA THR A 16 36.71 13.64 -1.10
C THR A 16 37.55 12.38 -1.27
N SER A 17 38.29 12.24 -2.37
CA SER A 17 38.97 11.01 -2.79
C SER A 17 38.05 9.78 -2.89
N ILE A 18 36.74 10.00 -2.93
CA ILE A 18 35.72 8.96 -3.05
C ILE A 18 35.19 9.00 -4.48
N ALA A 19 35.57 8.00 -5.27
CA ALA A 19 35.07 7.81 -6.63
C ALA A 19 34.16 6.57 -6.70
N PRO A 20 32.91 6.70 -7.17
CA PRO A 20 32.05 5.54 -7.40
C PRO A 20 32.68 4.59 -8.43
N ILE A 21 32.51 3.29 -8.23
CA ILE A 21 33.00 2.22 -9.14
C ILE A 21 32.55 2.46 -10.59
N LYS A 22 31.39 3.10 -10.79
CA LYS A 22 30.87 3.49 -12.11
C LYS A 22 30.59 5.00 -12.17
N ALA A 23 31.63 5.82 -12.06
CA ALA A 23 31.51 7.29 -12.12
C ALA A 23 30.75 7.79 -13.36
N ASN A 24 30.94 7.16 -14.52
CA ASN A 24 30.26 7.55 -15.77
C ASN A 24 28.73 7.49 -15.68
N VAL A 25 28.17 6.48 -14.98
CA VAL A 25 26.71 6.36 -14.79
C VAL A 25 26.17 7.53 -13.96
N VAL A 26 26.95 7.97 -12.97
CA VAL A 26 26.60 9.14 -12.17
C VAL A 26 26.67 10.41 -13.01
N LEU A 27 27.68 10.55 -13.87
CA LEU A 27 27.84 11.73 -14.73
C LEU A 27 26.74 11.83 -15.80
N GLU A 28 26.28 10.71 -16.37
CA GLU A 28 25.18 10.69 -17.34
C GLU A 28 23.86 11.20 -16.75
N ARG A 29 23.60 10.93 -15.47
CA ARG A 29 22.39 11.41 -14.79
C ARG A 29 22.32 12.94 -14.69
N PHE A 30 23.47 13.62 -14.74
CA PHE A 30 23.59 15.06 -14.62
C PHE A 30 24.06 15.74 -15.91
N ARG A 31 24.13 14.99 -17.02
CA ARG A 31 24.31 15.55 -18.34
C ARG A 31 23.08 16.41 -18.61
N LYS A 32 23.28 17.72 -18.77
CA LYS A 32 22.21 18.62 -19.18
C LYS A 32 21.66 18.04 -20.48
N GLN A 33 20.43 17.57 -20.45
CA GLN A 33 19.66 17.36 -21.66
C GLN A 33 19.49 18.78 -22.22
N ASP A 34 20.12 19.05 -23.37
CA ASP A 34 19.93 20.33 -24.03
C ASP A 34 18.42 20.52 -24.24
N ASP A 35 17.93 21.68 -23.80
CA ASP A 35 16.53 22.09 -23.85
C ASP A 35 16.07 22.12 -25.32
N ASP A 36 15.63 20.98 -25.85
CA ASP A 36 14.70 20.97 -26.97
C ASP A 36 13.29 20.74 -26.44
N LYS A 37 12.51 21.81 -26.54
CA LYS A 37 11.14 21.95 -26.08
C LYS A 37 10.22 21.02 -26.86
N SER A 38 10.22 19.73 -26.56
CA SER A 38 9.01 18.95 -26.73
C SER A 38 8.23 19.04 -25.43
N LYS A 39 7.04 19.62 -25.50
CA LYS A 39 6.03 19.63 -24.45
C LYS A 39 5.68 18.18 -24.12
N THR A 40 6.50 17.52 -23.32
CA THR A 40 6.09 16.28 -22.66
C THR A 40 5.05 16.69 -21.63
N ARG A 41 3.80 16.75 -22.10
CA ARG A 41 2.61 16.74 -21.25
C ARG A 41 2.88 15.72 -20.14
N PRO A 42 2.80 16.10 -18.86
CA PRO A 42 2.72 15.11 -17.81
C PRO A 42 1.55 14.19 -18.16
N SER A 43 1.92 12.94 -18.34
CA SER A 43 1.12 11.80 -18.70
C SER A 43 0.04 11.54 -17.65
N ALA A 44 -1.16 11.20 -18.13
CA ALA A 44 -2.22 10.50 -17.40
C ALA A 44 -2.66 11.17 -16.09
N LEU A 45 -3.62 12.09 -16.24
CA LEU A 45 -4.53 12.61 -15.22
C LEU A 45 -4.86 11.57 -14.14
N LEU A 46 -4.17 11.63 -13.00
CA LEU A 46 -4.69 11.09 -11.75
C LEU A 46 -5.36 12.26 -11.01
N PRO A 47 -6.67 12.16 -10.69
CA PRO A 47 -7.42 13.20 -9.97
C PRO A 47 -6.91 13.59 -8.57
N LYS A 48 -5.75 13.11 -8.12
CA LYS A 48 -5.24 13.24 -6.75
C LYS A 48 -4.11 14.24 -6.57
N ASP A 49 -3.51 14.75 -7.65
CA ASP A 49 -2.34 15.61 -7.50
C ASP A 49 -2.76 17.06 -7.34
N TRP A 50 -2.97 17.48 -6.08
CA TRP A 50 -3.30 18.85 -5.71
C TRP A 50 -2.33 19.88 -6.30
N ILE A 51 -1.06 19.49 -6.52
CA ILE A 51 -0.02 20.31 -7.15
C ILE A 51 -0.41 20.66 -8.59
N GLU A 52 -1.04 19.74 -9.33
CA GLU A 52 -1.51 20.01 -10.70
C GLU A 52 -2.75 20.90 -10.68
N MET A 53 -3.69 20.65 -9.77
CA MET A 53 -4.86 21.52 -9.61
C MET A 53 -4.45 22.93 -9.21
N GLU A 54 -3.48 23.08 -8.30
CA GLU A 54 -2.95 24.38 -7.89
C GLU A 54 -2.25 25.08 -9.06
N ARG A 55 -1.45 24.36 -9.85
CA ARG A 55 -0.83 24.91 -11.06
C ARG A 55 -1.88 25.39 -12.07
N LEU A 56 -2.96 24.65 -12.26
CA LEU A 56 -4.07 25.05 -13.12
C LEU A 56 -4.76 26.30 -12.59
N VAL A 57 -5.09 26.35 -11.29
CA VAL A 57 -5.69 27.53 -10.65
C VAL A 57 -4.81 28.76 -10.80
N ARG A 58 -3.49 28.62 -10.60
CA ARG A 58 -2.52 29.72 -10.79
C ARG A 58 -2.35 30.14 -12.26
N ALA A 59 -2.54 29.23 -13.21
CA ALA A 59 -2.43 29.52 -14.64
C ALA A 59 -3.69 30.21 -15.18
N THR A 60 -4.87 29.87 -14.65
CA THR A 60 -6.16 30.42 -15.10
C THR A 60 -6.50 31.74 -14.42
N VAL A 61 -6.16 31.90 -13.13
CA VAL A 61 -6.43 33.12 -12.37
C VAL A 61 -5.27 34.10 -12.54
N LYS A 62 -5.29 34.89 -13.62
CA LYS A 62 -4.26 35.92 -13.88
C LYS A 62 -4.51 37.26 -13.17
N ASP A 63 -5.77 37.65 -12.94
CA ASP A 63 -6.12 39.02 -12.55
C ASP A 63 -7.17 39.16 -11.43
N THR A 64 -7.51 38.09 -10.71
CA THR A 64 -8.49 38.19 -9.61
C THR A 64 -7.76 38.39 -8.29
N SER A 65 -8.18 39.38 -7.48
CA SER A 65 -7.51 39.85 -6.26
C SER A 65 -6.80 38.71 -5.51
N ALA A 66 -5.52 38.91 -5.16
CA ALA A 66 -4.69 37.87 -4.53
C ALA A 66 -5.42 37.13 -3.39
N GLU A 67 -6.29 37.85 -2.67
CA GLU A 67 -7.15 37.31 -1.62
C GLU A 67 -8.20 36.28 -2.09
N THR A 68 -8.89 36.50 -3.21
CA THR A 68 -9.92 35.56 -3.72
C THR A 68 -9.30 34.29 -4.31
N SER A 69 -8.20 34.42 -5.04
CA SER A 69 -7.43 33.29 -5.57
C SER A 69 -6.86 32.42 -4.43
N GLN A 70 -6.34 33.07 -3.39
CA GLN A 70 -5.84 32.36 -2.21
C GLN A 70 -6.94 31.64 -1.44
N LYS A 71 -8.11 32.29 -1.25
CA LYS A 71 -9.29 31.64 -0.63
C LYS A 71 -9.73 30.42 -1.44
N LEU A 72 -9.79 30.53 -2.77
CA LEU A 72 -10.14 29.41 -3.65
C LEU A 72 -9.13 28.25 -3.55
N SER A 73 -7.84 28.55 -3.52
CA SER A 73 -6.81 27.52 -3.36
C SER A 73 -6.91 26.83 -2.00
N GLN A 74 -7.23 27.57 -0.94
CA GLN A 74 -7.41 27.03 0.41
C GLN A 74 -8.65 26.13 0.49
N THR A 75 -9.78 26.55 -0.06
CA THR A 75 -11.01 25.73 -0.06
C THR A 75 -10.82 24.47 -0.90
N LEU A 76 -10.16 24.56 -2.05
CA LEU A 76 -9.85 23.41 -2.87
C LEU A 76 -8.96 22.40 -2.12
N HIS A 77 -7.91 22.88 -1.44
CA HIS A 77 -7.06 22.04 -0.62
C HIS A 77 -7.84 21.36 0.52
N GLN A 78 -8.70 22.11 1.21
CA GLN A 78 -9.54 21.58 2.28
C GLN A 78 -10.48 20.49 1.77
N LEU A 79 -11.12 20.69 0.61
CA LEU A 79 -11.98 19.71 -0.01
C LEU A 79 -11.22 18.44 -0.43
N GLN A 80 -10.00 18.60 -0.96
CA GLN A 80 -9.15 17.47 -1.32
C GLN A 80 -8.81 16.62 -0.09
N VAL A 81 -8.37 17.24 1.00
CA VAL A 81 -8.05 16.54 2.25
C VAL A 81 -9.27 15.82 2.82
N GLN A 82 -10.45 16.47 2.79
CA GLN A 82 -11.69 15.83 3.23
C GLN A 82 -12.06 14.63 2.35
N ASN A 83 -11.89 14.74 1.04
CA ASN A 83 -12.18 13.67 0.10
C ASN A 83 -11.24 12.47 0.32
N GLU A 84 -9.95 12.72 0.53
CA GLU A 84 -8.98 11.68 0.89
C GLU A 84 -9.33 10.99 2.21
N LEU A 85 -9.67 11.77 3.24
CA LEU A 85 -10.08 11.24 4.54
C LEU A 85 -11.32 10.34 4.41
N LEU A 86 -12.35 10.81 3.68
CA LEU A 86 -13.56 10.03 3.41
C LEU A 86 -13.29 8.76 2.62
N HIS A 87 -12.34 8.79 1.68
CA HIS A 87 -11.93 7.61 0.95
C HIS A 87 -11.25 6.59 1.86
N HIS A 88 -10.34 7.05 2.73
CA HIS A 88 -9.68 6.19 3.71
C HIS A 88 -10.66 5.57 4.70
N GLU A 89 -11.61 6.36 5.20
CA GLU A 89 -12.66 5.86 6.08
C GLU A 89 -13.54 4.81 5.38
N ASN A 90 -13.99 5.09 4.15
CA ASN A 90 -14.77 4.13 3.37
C ASN A 90 -14.01 2.83 3.09
N SER A 91 -12.71 2.91 2.77
CA SER A 91 -11.88 1.71 2.61
C SER A 91 -11.77 0.94 3.93
N GLY A 92 -11.51 1.62 5.05
CA GLY A 92 -11.40 0.98 6.36
C GLY A 92 -12.70 0.31 6.80
N LEU A 93 -13.85 0.92 6.53
CA LEU A 93 -15.16 0.33 6.81
C LEU A 93 -15.42 -0.92 5.97
N ARG A 94 -15.04 -0.92 4.68
CA ARG A 94 -15.14 -2.09 3.80
C ARG A 94 -14.23 -3.22 4.28
N ASP A 95 -13.01 -2.91 4.68
CA ASP A 95 -12.06 -3.88 5.21
C ASP A 95 -12.54 -4.47 6.54
N ALA A 96 -13.06 -3.63 7.44
CA ALA A 96 -13.65 -4.09 8.69
C ALA A 96 -14.86 -5.01 8.45
N LEU A 97 -15.69 -4.68 7.45
CA LEU A 97 -16.84 -5.50 7.07
C LEU A 97 -16.42 -6.87 6.51
N THR A 98 -15.43 -6.90 5.62
CA THR A 98 -14.90 -8.16 5.07
C THR A 98 -14.25 -9.00 6.17
N ALA A 99 -13.43 -8.41 7.03
CA ALA A 99 -12.83 -9.09 8.19
C ALA A 99 -13.90 -9.69 9.11
N LYS A 100 -14.98 -8.95 9.39
CA LYS A 100 -16.12 -9.45 10.18
C LYS A 100 -16.83 -10.61 9.48
N LYS A 101 -17.01 -10.55 8.16
CA LYS A 101 -17.58 -11.65 7.36
C LYS A 101 -16.69 -12.90 7.43
N HIS A 102 -15.38 -12.74 7.25
CA HIS A 102 -14.42 -13.84 7.37
C HIS A 102 -14.42 -14.44 8.78
N ARG A 103 -14.50 -13.62 9.84
CA ARG A 103 -14.61 -14.10 11.22
C ARG A 103 -15.90 -14.88 11.48
N LYS A 104 -17.04 -14.45 10.92
CA LYS A 104 -18.31 -15.20 11.03
C LYS A 104 -18.25 -16.54 10.28
N ASN A 105 -17.49 -16.59 9.20
CA ASN A 105 -17.28 -17.80 8.40
C ASN A 105 -16.12 -18.66 8.94
N ALA A 106 -15.54 -18.30 10.10
CA ALA A 106 -14.60 -19.19 10.75
C ALA A 106 -15.35 -20.47 11.14
N GLY A 107 -14.98 -21.57 10.49
CA GLY A 107 -15.57 -22.88 10.76
C GLY A 107 -15.34 -23.31 12.21
N LYS A 108 -16.02 -24.39 12.62
CA LYS A 108 -15.75 -25.05 13.90
C LYS A 108 -14.25 -25.45 13.92
N PRO A 109 -13.51 -25.15 14.99
CA PRO A 109 -12.12 -25.57 15.10
C PRO A 109 -12.05 -27.10 15.11
N LEU A 110 -11.14 -27.65 14.30
CA LEU A 110 -10.91 -29.09 14.22
C LEU A 110 -10.39 -29.62 15.56
N ASP A 111 -11.05 -30.64 16.11
CA ASP A 111 -10.68 -31.21 17.42
C ASP A 111 -9.38 -32.05 17.33
N LEU A 112 -8.25 -31.38 17.48
CA LEU A 112 -6.93 -32.01 17.57
C LEU A 112 -6.72 -32.56 18.99
N GLN A 113 -7.02 -33.84 19.18
CA GLN A 113 -6.75 -34.52 20.46
C GLN A 113 -5.24 -34.59 20.69
N ARG A 114 -4.81 -34.08 21.85
CA ARG A 114 -3.47 -34.30 22.36
C ARG A 114 -3.43 -35.75 22.85
N GLU A 115 -2.70 -36.62 22.15
CA GLU A 115 -2.33 -37.93 22.69
C GLU A 115 -1.64 -37.69 24.04
N GLU A 116 -2.04 -38.42 25.08
CA GLU A 116 -1.61 -38.26 26.48
C GLU A 116 -0.13 -38.64 26.70
N GLU A 117 0.77 -38.23 25.80
CA GLU A 117 2.20 -38.29 26.07
C GLU A 117 2.51 -37.31 27.22
N TYR A 118 2.87 -37.90 28.36
CA TYR A 118 3.12 -37.28 29.64
C TYR A 118 4.39 -36.40 29.64
N HIS A 119 4.43 -35.41 28.75
CA HIS A 119 5.52 -34.44 28.67
C HIS A 119 4.89 -33.06 28.43
N GLY A 120 5.00 -32.17 29.41
CA GLY A 120 4.53 -30.78 29.34
C GLY A 120 5.33 -29.89 28.37
N GLY A 121 5.80 -30.45 27.24
CA GLY A 121 6.55 -29.77 26.21
C GLY A 121 5.68 -29.29 25.03
N ALA A 122 6.33 -28.77 23.99
CA ALA A 122 5.66 -28.34 22.77
C ALA A 122 5.00 -29.53 22.05
N THR A 123 3.70 -29.44 21.73
CA THR A 123 2.98 -30.46 20.98
C THR A 123 3.26 -30.30 19.48
N PHE A 124 3.87 -31.31 18.85
CA PHE A 124 4.09 -31.33 17.41
C PHE A 124 2.85 -31.88 16.68
N TRP A 125 2.32 -31.11 15.74
CA TRP A 125 1.16 -31.48 14.91
C TRP A 125 1.62 -31.87 13.51
N SER A 126 1.71 -33.18 13.23
CA SER A 126 2.03 -33.68 11.90
C SER A 126 0.78 -33.69 10.99
N PRO A 127 0.93 -33.68 9.65
CA PRO A 127 -0.20 -33.77 8.71
C PRO A 127 -1.12 -34.97 8.97
N SER A 128 -0.56 -36.12 9.33
CA SER A 128 -1.35 -37.33 9.67
C SER A 128 -2.27 -37.11 10.89
N LYS A 129 -1.87 -36.31 11.88
CA LYS A 129 -2.74 -35.97 13.03
C LYS A 129 -3.95 -35.13 12.60
N PHE A 130 -3.78 -34.24 11.62
CA PHE A 130 -4.88 -33.47 11.04
C PHE A 130 -5.87 -34.35 10.26
N GLU A 131 -5.37 -35.34 9.53
CA GLU A 131 -6.21 -36.30 8.80
C GLU A 131 -7.08 -37.12 9.76
N ARG A 132 -6.47 -37.72 10.79
CA ARG A 132 -7.21 -38.47 11.83
C ARG A 132 -8.27 -37.64 12.54
N ALA A 133 -8.02 -36.36 12.78
CA ALA A 133 -9.01 -35.47 13.39
C ALA A 133 -10.20 -35.21 12.46
N ARG A 134 -9.97 -35.09 11.14
CA ARG A 134 -11.04 -34.95 10.15
C ARG A 134 -11.87 -36.22 10.02
N GLU A 135 -11.22 -37.39 10.00
CA GLU A 135 -11.93 -38.68 9.97
C GLU A 135 -12.88 -38.82 11.16
N ARG A 136 -12.42 -38.51 12.38
CA ARG A 136 -13.26 -38.51 13.58
C ARG A 136 -14.45 -37.55 13.49
N GLU A 137 -14.26 -36.36 12.92
CA GLU A 137 -15.38 -35.42 12.72
C GLU A 137 -16.40 -35.95 11.70
N ALA A 138 -15.95 -36.56 10.61
CA ALA A 138 -16.83 -37.16 9.61
C ALA A 138 -17.64 -38.33 10.19
N GLU A 139 -17.01 -39.18 11.02
CA GLU A 139 -17.69 -40.25 11.73
C GLU A 139 -18.78 -39.73 12.69
N LYS A 140 -18.47 -38.68 13.47
CA LYS A 140 -19.46 -38.04 14.36
C LYS A 140 -20.64 -37.46 13.57
N GLN A 141 -20.37 -36.78 12.46
CA GLN A 141 -21.43 -36.22 11.60
C GLN A 141 -22.33 -37.32 11.04
N HIS A 142 -21.75 -38.42 10.54
CA HIS A 142 -22.52 -39.56 10.06
C HIS A 142 -23.37 -40.20 11.16
N GLN A 143 -22.85 -40.32 12.38
CA GLN A 143 -23.63 -40.85 13.52
C GLN A 143 -24.79 -39.92 13.88
N GLU A 144 -24.56 -38.60 13.97
CA GLU A 144 -25.60 -37.61 14.26
C GLU A 144 -26.70 -37.61 13.18
N GLU A 145 -26.34 -37.74 11.90
CA GLU A 145 -27.30 -37.85 10.79
C GLU A 145 -28.18 -39.10 10.95
N GLN A 146 -27.58 -40.27 11.23
CA GLN A 146 -28.32 -41.51 11.42
C GLN A 146 -29.27 -41.44 12.63
N GLU A 147 -28.82 -40.87 13.75
CA GLU A 147 -29.65 -40.67 14.94
C GLU A 147 -30.80 -39.69 14.68
N SER A 148 -30.59 -38.65 13.87
CA SER A 148 -31.64 -37.69 13.51
C SER A 148 -32.71 -38.29 12.58
N LEU A 149 -32.33 -39.25 11.73
CA LEU A 149 -33.25 -39.98 10.85
C LEU A 149 -34.03 -41.07 11.58
N ALA A 150 -33.47 -41.60 12.67
CA ALA A 150 -34.10 -42.63 13.50
C ALA A 150 -35.09 -42.07 14.54
N LYS A 151 -35.20 -40.74 14.67
CA LYS A 151 -36.02 -40.04 15.67
C LYS A 151 -37.24 -39.39 15.03
#